data_AF-A0A946IVT0-F1
#
_entry.id   AF-A0A946IVT0-F1
#
_cell.length_a   1.000
_cell.length_b   1.000
_cell.length_c   1.000
_cell.angle_alpha   90.00
_cell.angle_beta   90.00
_cell.angle_gamma   90.00
#
_symmetry.space_group_name_H-M   'P 1'
#
loop_
_entity.id
_entity.type
_entity.pdbx_description
1 polymer ?
#
loop_
_entity_poly.entity_id
_entity_poly.type
_entity_poly.pdbx_seq_one_letter_code
_entity_poly.pdbx_strand_id
1 'polypeptide(L)'
;MKIRNSFLLIKSSILIFCLSLAPNLFAEEKMGLGELDRLIKIHSPQKIVEGFDSKIGPTKSVQLHSKGEPTLFSIPGFKAYGCSECHQPDDLIDRSANRMRKTLKRLHSIFPDLPPAPIKQFIIQSWSGELLQPWQFAHTTFDSIRISPAAILIDSRVYGNATHLHESLHLTQPFLGAANELEAYGLNIRSDPRFLMLNFPYFADTVTAFFMPEFPEILDRFFARPTREDLIIPKEVQWFLMPFDDESLATLSIQIKKMEPILKEVERLNRKFPIEAAYLGEQTRALSLLLDIAAAKVLSLPDLKELKSERKEAFSILEQQFSKLDNTRLGYRVDRKREALMILTYKMKIKDPQIRLALYFHFLKHRYIGSDGEITLKVSDEKDLQKFVEEKRVQVTRMMKSKNFTEIERQGAARMLKAIP
;
A
#
# COMPACT_ATOMS: atom_id res chain seq x y z
N MET A 1 42.24 50.41 22.51
CA MET A 1 41.19 49.95 21.56
C MET A 1 41.21 48.42 21.47
N LYS A 2 40.69 47.70 22.47
CA LYS A 2 40.72 46.21 22.48
C LYS A 2 39.81 45.57 23.54
N ILE A 3 38.60 46.07 23.77
CA ILE A 3 37.64 45.40 24.71
C ILE A 3 36.19 45.34 24.17
N ARG A 4 35.90 45.91 22.98
CA ARG A 4 34.53 45.96 22.46
C ARG A 4 34.08 44.76 21.59
N ASN A 5 35.00 43.92 21.10
CA ASN A 5 34.65 42.81 20.20
C ASN A 5 34.39 41.46 20.90
N SER A 6 34.86 41.26 22.13
CA SER A 6 34.68 39.97 22.83
C SER A 6 33.26 39.79 23.37
N PHE A 7 32.56 40.88 23.71
CA PHE A 7 31.17 40.81 24.18
C PHE A 7 30.15 40.53 23.08
N LEU A 8 30.46 40.88 21.82
CA LEU A 8 29.59 40.58 20.69
C LEU A 8 29.66 39.09 20.32
N LEU A 9 30.86 38.52 20.26
CA LEU A 9 31.09 37.10 19.96
C LEU A 9 30.47 36.16 21.00
N ILE A 10 30.57 36.49 22.30
CA ILE A 10 29.97 35.68 23.37
C ILE A 10 28.43 35.71 23.30
N LYS A 11 27.82 36.86 22.96
CA LYS A 11 26.37 36.96 22.77
C LYS A 11 25.89 36.22 21.52
N SER A 12 26.66 36.22 20.43
CA SER A 12 26.36 35.45 19.22
C SER A 12 26.44 33.94 19.46
N SER A 13 27.44 33.47 20.22
CA SER A 13 27.59 32.05 20.54
C SER A 13 26.53 31.54 21.51
N ILE A 14 26.09 32.34 22.49
CA ILE A 14 25.00 31.98 23.41
C ILE A 14 23.65 31.92 22.67
N LEU A 15 23.39 32.83 21.72
CA LEU A 15 22.15 32.81 20.93
C LEU A 15 22.08 31.59 19.99
N ILE A 16 23.21 31.22 19.37
CA ILE A 16 23.31 30.00 18.54
C ILE A 16 23.17 28.74 19.41
N PHE A 17 23.76 28.73 20.61
CA PHE A 17 23.64 27.61 21.54
C PHE A 17 22.21 27.44 22.09
N CYS A 18 21.51 28.54 22.39
CA CYS A 18 20.09 28.52 22.78
C CYS A 18 19.17 28.11 21.63
N LEU A 19 19.50 28.45 20.38
CA LEU A 19 18.77 27.98 19.19
C LEU A 19 19.04 26.49 18.89
N SER A 20 20.21 25.97 19.23
CA SER A 20 20.52 24.52 19.13
C SER A 20 20.01 23.68 20.30
N LEU A 21 19.64 24.31 21.41
CA LEU A 21 19.09 23.67 22.62
C LEU A 21 17.58 23.80 22.75
N ALA A 22 16.89 24.43 21.81
CA ALA A 22 15.43 24.34 21.72
C ALA A 22 15.08 23.02 21.03
N PRO A 23 14.69 21.96 21.76
CA PRO A 23 14.13 20.80 21.11
C PRO A 23 12.78 21.24 20.54
N ASN A 24 12.63 21.18 19.22
CA ASN A 24 11.36 21.10 18.52
C ASN A 24 10.15 21.73 19.25
N LEU A 25 10.14 23.05 19.49
CA LEU A 25 8.98 23.77 20.05
C LEU A 25 7.73 23.66 19.17
N PHE A 26 7.88 23.11 17.96
CA PHE A 26 6.82 22.79 17.01
C PHE A 26 6.90 21.34 16.49
N ALA A 27 7.47 20.38 17.25
CA ALA A 27 7.08 18.99 17.02
C ALA A 27 5.67 18.85 17.60
N GLU A 28 4.71 18.47 16.75
CA GLU A 28 3.44 17.97 17.24
C GLU A 28 3.72 16.89 18.29
N GLU A 29 3.16 17.06 19.49
CA GLU A 29 3.34 16.09 20.58
C GLU A 29 2.98 14.70 20.05
N LYS A 30 3.87 13.72 20.27
CA LYS A 30 3.62 12.34 19.81
C LYS A 30 2.35 11.85 20.49
N MET A 31 1.29 11.67 19.71
CA MET A 31 -0.01 11.23 20.19
C MET A 31 0.13 9.88 20.92
N GLY A 32 -0.22 9.86 22.19
CA GLY A 32 -0.20 8.62 22.99
C GLY A 32 -1.34 7.69 22.60
N LEU A 33 -1.17 6.38 22.85
CA LEU A 33 -2.20 5.36 22.56
C LEU A 33 -3.57 5.70 23.17
N GLY A 34 -3.61 6.19 24.42
CA GLY A 34 -4.89 6.55 25.06
C GLY A 34 -5.56 7.80 24.47
N GLU A 35 -4.80 8.73 23.90
CA GLU A 35 -5.36 9.87 23.18
C GLU A 35 -5.92 9.44 21.82
N LEU A 36 -5.13 8.66 21.07
CA LEU A 36 -5.54 8.13 19.77
C LEU A 36 -6.80 7.26 19.89
N ASP A 37 -6.89 6.41 20.92
CA ASP A 37 -8.05 5.55 21.17
C ASP A 37 -9.33 6.37 21.36
N ARG A 38 -9.27 7.39 22.24
CA ARG A 38 -10.41 8.30 22.48
C ARG A 38 -10.85 9.00 21.20
N LEU A 39 -9.89 9.48 20.42
CA LEU A 39 -10.16 10.17 19.15
C LEU A 39 -10.79 9.24 18.11
N ILE A 40 -10.24 8.04 17.91
CA ILE A 40 -10.78 7.04 16.97
C ILE A 40 -12.18 6.60 17.39
N LYS A 41 -12.41 6.37 18.68
CA LYS A 41 -13.70 5.91 19.19
C LYS A 41 -14.84 6.87 18.84
N ILE A 42 -14.60 8.18 18.93
CA ILE A 42 -15.57 9.23 18.55
C ILE A 42 -15.77 9.29 17.03
N HIS A 43 -14.76 8.89 16.25
CA HIS A 43 -14.70 9.04 14.79
C HIS A 43 -14.79 7.69 14.04
N SER A 44 -15.31 6.66 14.70
CA SER A 44 -15.47 5.33 14.12
C SER A 44 -16.61 5.33 13.09
N PRO A 45 -16.49 4.59 11.97
CA PRO A 45 -17.56 4.48 11.00
C PRO A 45 -18.87 4.03 11.65
N GLN A 46 -19.94 4.77 11.40
CA GLN A 46 -21.27 4.49 11.95
C GLN A 46 -22.11 3.65 11.00
N LYS A 47 -23.13 2.97 11.52
CA LYS A 47 -24.14 2.34 10.66
C LYS A 47 -24.89 3.41 9.87
N ILE A 48 -25.39 3.04 8.69
CA ILE A 48 -26.23 3.92 7.90
C ILE A 48 -27.52 4.21 8.68
N VAL A 49 -27.84 5.50 8.88
CA VAL A 49 -29.08 5.92 9.55
C VAL A 49 -30.26 5.84 8.58
N GLU A 50 -31.46 5.59 9.10
CA GLU A 50 -32.67 5.54 8.28
C GLU A 50 -32.94 6.90 7.61
N GLY A 51 -33.33 6.89 6.33
CA GLY A 51 -33.51 8.12 5.55
C GLY A 51 -32.21 8.85 5.14
N PHE A 52 -31.04 8.26 5.40
CA PHE A 52 -29.74 8.81 4.96
C PHE A 52 -29.67 9.00 3.44
N ASP A 53 -29.34 10.22 3.01
CA ASP A 53 -28.98 10.53 1.63
C ASP A 53 -27.50 10.91 1.56
N SER A 54 -26.72 10.06 0.88
CA SER A 54 -25.29 10.26 0.61
C SER A 54 -24.96 11.49 -0.25
N LYS A 55 -25.97 12.20 -0.76
CA LYS A 55 -25.83 13.45 -1.50
C LYS A 55 -25.93 14.69 -0.62
N ILE A 56 -26.40 14.55 0.63
CA ILE A 56 -26.63 15.69 1.53
C ILE A 56 -25.43 15.85 2.47
N GLY A 57 -24.81 17.03 2.44
CA GLY A 57 -23.69 17.39 3.30
C GLY A 57 -22.94 18.62 2.79
N PRO A 58 -22.00 19.17 3.57
CA PRO A 58 -21.11 20.20 3.10
C PRO A 58 -20.28 19.68 1.92
N THR A 59 -20.13 20.54 0.93
CA THR A 59 -19.31 20.30 -0.26
C THR A 59 -18.54 21.55 -0.62
N LYS A 60 -17.36 21.38 -1.21
CA LYS A 60 -16.53 22.48 -1.72
C LYS A 60 -15.73 22.00 -2.92
N SER A 61 -15.79 22.73 -4.02
CA SER A 61 -14.89 22.51 -5.15
C SER A 61 -13.56 23.18 -4.86
N VAL A 62 -12.47 22.42 -4.92
CA VAL A 62 -11.14 22.90 -4.57
C VAL A 62 -10.14 22.57 -5.67
N GLN A 63 -9.39 23.57 -6.10
CA GLN A 63 -8.29 23.38 -7.03
C GLN A 63 -7.10 22.73 -6.29
N LEU A 64 -6.79 21.47 -6.63
CA LEU A 64 -5.64 20.74 -6.06
C LEU A 64 -4.38 20.88 -6.92
N HIS A 65 -4.54 20.86 -8.24
CA HIS A 65 -3.46 21.05 -9.21
C HIS A 65 -3.52 22.46 -9.80
N SER A 66 -2.40 23.08 -10.14
CA SER A 66 -2.41 24.42 -10.77
C SER A 66 -3.15 24.48 -12.10
N LYS A 67 -3.31 23.33 -12.78
CA LYS A 67 -4.06 23.14 -14.02
C LYS A 67 -4.93 21.88 -13.88
N GLY A 68 -6.16 21.91 -14.37
CA GLY A 68 -7.10 20.77 -14.35
C GLY A 68 -8.44 21.11 -13.71
N GLU A 69 -9.37 20.17 -13.74
CA GLU A 69 -10.69 20.32 -13.11
C GLU A 69 -10.56 20.41 -11.57
N PRO A 70 -11.36 21.26 -10.90
CA PRO A 70 -11.44 21.25 -9.44
C PRO A 70 -11.90 19.89 -8.91
N THR A 71 -11.33 19.48 -7.77
CA THR A 71 -11.76 18.29 -7.04
C THR A 71 -12.92 18.64 -6.12
N LEU A 72 -13.99 17.86 -6.15
CA LEU A 72 -15.11 18.00 -5.22
C LEU A 72 -14.77 17.34 -3.88
N PHE A 73 -14.64 18.14 -2.83
CA PHE A 73 -14.58 17.65 -1.46
C PHE A 73 -15.99 17.58 -0.88
N SER A 74 -16.33 16.48 -0.21
CA SER A 74 -17.63 16.31 0.43
C SER A 74 -17.55 15.56 1.76
N ILE A 75 -18.50 15.86 2.65
CA ILE A 75 -18.68 15.14 3.92
C ILE A 75 -20.17 14.76 4.06
N PRO A 76 -20.65 13.73 3.36
CA PRO A 76 -22.07 13.40 3.40
C PRO A 76 -22.52 12.98 4.79
N GLY A 77 -23.75 13.36 5.16
CA GLY A 77 -24.30 13.10 6.49
C GLY A 77 -23.64 13.87 7.63
N PHE A 78 -22.89 14.96 7.35
CA PHE A 78 -22.15 15.72 8.37
C PHE A 78 -22.95 16.04 9.64
N LYS A 79 -24.20 16.53 9.50
CA LYS A 79 -25.08 16.76 10.66
C LYS A 79 -25.68 15.47 11.22
N ALA A 80 -26.10 14.55 10.33
CA ALA A 80 -26.74 13.30 10.71
C ALA A 80 -25.84 12.38 11.55
N TYR A 81 -24.52 12.48 11.37
CA TYR A 81 -23.50 11.74 12.13
C TYR A 81 -22.83 12.59 13.22
N GLY A 82 -23.43 13.72 13.62
CA GLY A 82 -22.94 14.55 14.74
C GLY A 82 -21.62 15.28 14.47
N CYS A 83 -21.10 15.31 13.24
CA CYS A 83 -19.80 15.93 12.95
C CYS A 83 -19.81 17.46 13.21
N SER A 84 -20.99 18.10 13.10
CA SER A 84 -21.17 19.53 13.38
C SER A 84 -21.05 19.90 14.87
N GLU A 85 -21.05 18.92 15.77
CA GLU A 85 -20.89 19.16 17.21
C GLU A 85 -19.44 19.52 17.57
N CYS A 86 -18.48 19.06 16.77
CA CYS A 86 -17.05 19.22 17.04
C CYS A 86 -16.29 19.96 15.94
N HIS A 87 -16.82 20.04 14.72
CA HIS A 87 -16.11 20.56 13.56
C HIS A 87 -16.91 21.62 12.81
N GLN A 88 -16.20 22.61 12.28
CA GLN A 88 -16.73 23.48 11.23
C GLN A 88 -16.49 22.82 9.87
N PRO A 89 -17.50 22.78 8.98
CA PRO A 89 -17.41 22.04 7.73
C PRO A 89 -16.33 22.58 6.80
N ASP A 90 -16.25 23.91 6.64
CA ASP A 90 -15.27 24.55 5.76
C ASP A 90 -13.83 24.31 6.25
N ASP A 91 -13.60 24.42 7.57
CA ASP A 91 -12.29 24.15 8.17
C ASP A 91 -11.84 22.72 7.91
N LEU A 92 -12.75 21.73 8.05
CA LEU A 92 -12.41 20.32 7.86
C LEU A 92 -12.10 20.01 6.39
N ILE A 93 -12.85 20.61 5.47
CA ILE A 93 -12.60 20.50 4.03
C ILE A 93 -11.27 21.16 3.67
N ASP A 94 -11.01 22.37 4.15
CA ASP A 94 -9.78 23.10 3.82
C ASP A 94 -8.53 22.41 4.38
N ARG A 95 -8.62 21.84 5.59
CA ARG A 95 -7.54 20.98 6.14
C ARG A 95 -7.30 19.76 5.26
N SER A 96 -8.36 19.09 4.82
CA SER A 96 -8.25 17.90 3.98
C SER A 96 -7.72 18.22 2.58
N ALA A 97 -8.14 19.33 1.98
CA ALA A 97 -7.60 19.79 0.71
C ALA A 97 -6.11 20.17 0.82
N ASN A 98 -5.71 20.86 1.89
CA ASN A 98 -4.31 21.18 2.15
C ASN A 98 -3.46 19.93 2.35
N ARG A 99 -3.98 18.92 3.04
CA ARG A 99 -3.33 17.61 3.15
C ARG A 99 -3.15 16.98 1.77
N MET A 100 -4.21 16.91 0.97
CA MET A 100 -4.15 16.33 -0.38
C MET A 100 -3.16 17.06 -1.28
N ARG A 101 -3.09 18.39 -1.25
CA ARG A 101 -2.05 19.15 -2.00
C ARG A 101 -0.64 18.72 -1.62
N LYS A 102 -0.37 18.57 -0.32
CA LYS A 102 0.94 18.09 0.17
C LYS A 102 1.21 16.65 -0.26
N THR A 103 0.22 15.77 -0.15
CA THR A 103 0.30 14.37 -0.60
C THR A 103 0.60 14.27 -2.09
N LEU A 104 -0.13 14.99 -2.93
CA LEU A 104 0.06 14.98 -4.39
C LEU A 104 1.41 15.56 -4.80
N LYS A 105 1.86 16.63 -4.14
CA LYS A 105 3.22 17.17 -4.33
C LYS A 105 4.29 16.14 -3.97
N ARG A 106 4.09 15.41 -2.87
CA ARG A 106 5.00 14.32 -2.45
C ARG A 106 5.00 13.18 -3.47
N LEU A 107 3.83 12.75 -3.94
CA LEU A 107 3.72 11.70 -4.95
C LEU A 107 4.49 12.07 -6.22
N HIS A 108 4.28 13.28 -6.74
CA HIS A 108 4.98 13.78 -7.91
C HIS A 108 6.50 13.89 -7.69
N SER A 109 6.95 14.24 -6.48
CA SER A 109 8.38 14.27 -6.17
C SER A 109 9.03 12.88 -6.19
N ILE A 110 8.28 11.83 -5.84
CA ILE A 110 8.78 10.45 -5.83
C ILE A 110 8.70 9.86 -7.24
N PHE A 111 7.63 10.17 -7.97
CA PHE A 111 7.38 9.71 -9.32
C PHE A 111 7.14 10.89 -10.27
N PRO A 112 8.20 11.57 -10.72
CA PRO A 112 8.07 12.74 -11.60
C PRO A 112 7.45 12.39 -12.95
N ASP A 113 7.64 11.16 -13.42
CA ASP A 113 7.15 10.67 -14.72
C ASP A 113 5.70 10.14 -14.64
N LEU A 114 5.11 10.05 -13.45
CA LEU A 114 3.70 9.67 -13.32
C LEU A 114 2.80 10.83 -13.77
N PRO A 115 1.74 10.57 -14.54
CA PRO A 115 0.71 11.58 -14.75
C PRO A 115 0.12 12.01 -13.40
N PRO A 116 -0.29 13.28 -13.26
CA PRO A 116 -0.95 13.75 -12.06
C PRO A 116 -2.15 12.88 -11.71
N ALA A 117 -2.28 12.49 -10.44
CA ALA A 117 -3.42 11.69 -9.99
C ALA A 117 -4.75 12.41 -10.32
N PRO A 118 -5.65 11.77 -11.08
CA PRO A 118 -6.89 12.38 -11.57
C PRO A 118 -8.00 12.38 -10.50
N ILE A 119 -7.70 12.91 -9.31
CA ILE A 119 -8.68 12.96 -8.22
C ILE A 119 -9.79 13.96 -8.53
N LYS A 120 -10.99 13.46 -8.83
CA LYS A 120 -12.18 14.27 -9.09
C LYS A 120 -13.06 14.42 -7.86
N GLN A 121 -12.98 13.48 -6.92
CA GLN A 121 -13.73 13.55 -5.67
C GLN A 121 -12.93 13.07 -4.46
N PHE A 122 -13.10 13.73 -3.33
CA PHE A 122 -12.59 13.29 -2.03
C PHE A 122 -13.74 13.31 -1.03
N ILE A 123 -14.06 12.14 -0.47
CA ILE A 123 -15.21 11.94 0.40
C ILE A 123 -14.72 11.55 1.79
N ILE A 124 -15.01 12.39 2.78
CA ILE A 124 -14.89 12.00 4.19
C ILE A 124 -16.15 11.22 4.53
N GLN A 125 -16.02 9.90 4.63
CA GLN A 125 -17.14 8.98 4.77
C GLN A 125 -17.28 8.51 6.23
N SER A 126 -18.26 9.06 6.94
CA SER A 126 -18.50 8.73 8.35
C SER A 126 -19.31 7.44 8.58
N TRP A 127 -19.71 6.73 7.52
CA TRP A 127 -20.52 5.51 7.61
C TRP A 127 -19.83 4.29 7.01
N SER A 128 -20.08 3.12 7.60
CA SER A 128 -19.66 1.84 7.03
C SER A 128 -20.63 1.42 5.92
N GLY A 129 -20.19 1.50 4.67
CA GLY A 129 -20.99 1.18 3.49
C GLY A 129 -20.29 0.19 2.56
N GLU A 130 -20.93 -0.12 1.43
CA GLU A 130 -20.42 -1.09 0.45
C GLU A 130 -18.99 -0.78 -0.04
N LEU A 131 -18.63 0.51 -0.09
CA LEU A 131 -17.35 1.02 -0.62
C LEU A 131 -16.31 1.35 0.45
N LEU A 132 -16.71 1.27 1.73
CA LEU A 132 -15.80 1.42 2.86
C LEU A 132 -16.38 0.58 4.00
N GLN A 133 -15.94 -0.67 4.04
CA GLN A 133 -16.36 -1.63 5.07
C GLN A 133 -15.87 -1.19 6.46
N PRO A 134 -16.46 -1.67 7.57
CA PRO A 134 -16.05 -1.29 8.91
C PRO A 134 -14.55 -1.47 9.22
N TRP A 135 -13.90 -2.46 8.57
CA TRP A 135 -12.47 -2.74 8.71
C TRP A 135 -11.59 -2.04 7.67
N GLN A 136 -12.19 -1.33 6.70
CA GLN A 136 -11.46 -0.54 5.70
C GLN A 136 -11.42 0.92 6.13
N PHE A 137 -10.21 1.48 6.18
CA PHE A 137 -9.96 2.83 6.67
C PHE A 137 -10.02 3.88 5.57
N ALA A 138 -9.47 3.56 4.42
CA ALA A 138 -9.56 4.33 3.19
C ALA A 138 -9.78 3.38 2.02
N HIS A 139 -10.30 3.91 0.92
CA HIS A 139 -10.42 3.18 -0.33
C HIS A 139 -10.51 4.13 -1.52
N THR A 140 -9.78 3.82 -2.57
CA THR A 140 -9.89 4.46 -3.87
C THR A 140 -10.91 3.74 -4.74
N THR A 141 -11.81 4.50 -5.33
CA THR A 141 -12.86 4.00 -6.22
C THR A 141 -12.94 4.88 -7.47
N PHE A 142 -12.36 4.40 -8.57
CA PHE A 142 -12.19 5.18 -9.80
C PHE A 142 -11.51 6.52 -9.51
N ASP A 143 -12.07 7.66 -9.94
CA ASP A 143 -11.49 8.99 -9.75
C ASP A 143 -11.77 9.58 -8.35
N SER A 144 -12.09 8.74 -7.36
CA SER A 144 -12.53 9.17 -6.04
C SER A 144 -11.76 8.49 -4.92
N ILE A 145 -11.43 9.24 -3.88
CA ILE A 145 -10.91 8.69 -2.61
C ILE A 145 -12.01 8.81 -1.55
N ARG A 146 -12.35 7.69 -0.93
CA ARG A 146 -13.20 7.63 0.26
C ARG A 146 -12.30 7.35 1.46
N ILE A 147 -12.48 8.11 2.53
CA ILE A 147 -11.69 7.90 3.74
C ILE A 147 -12.54 8.12 4.98
N SER A 148 -12.40 7.22 5.95
CA SER A 148 -13.07 7.37 7.24
C SER A 148 -12.40 8.47 8.07
N PRO A 149 -13.15 9.17 8.94
CA PRO A 149 -12.58 10.11 9.89
C PRO A 149 -11.46 9.49 10.75
N ALA A 150 -11.65 8.28 11.27
CA ALA A 150 -10.63 7.53 12.00
C ALA A 150 -9.32 7.33 11.20
N ALA A 151 -9.43 7.00 9.91
CA ALA A 151 -8.28 6.85 9.04
C ALA A 151 -7.51 8.15 8.82
N ILE A 152 -8.19 9.29 8.72
CA ILE A 152 -7.51 10.60 8.64
C ILE A 152 -6.67 10.84 9.90
N LEU A 153 -7.18 10.48 11.08
CA LEU A 153 -6.47 10.64 12.35
C LEU A 153 -5.25 9.73 12.40
N ILE A 154 -5.42 8.43 12.16
CA ILE A 154 -4.31 7.47 12.10
C ILE A 154 -3.27 7.94 11.07
N ASP A 155 -3.71 8.28 9.86
CA ASP A 155 -2.78 8.55 8.78
C ASP A 155 -1.96 9.82 9.01
N SER A 156 -2.60 10.90 9.46
CA SER A 156 -1.91 12.17 9.72
C SER A 156 -1.05 12.15 10.98
N ARG A 157 -1.46 11.42 12.03
CA ARG A 157 -0.79 11.41 13.33
C ARG A 157 0.24 10.29 13.49
N VAL A 158 0.05 9.19 12.78
CA VAL A 158 0.85 7.97 12.93
C VAL A 158 1.66 7.69 11.67
N TYR A 159 1.00 7.61 10.52
CA TYR A 159 1.60 7.14 9.27
C TYR A 159 2.20 8.23 8.38
N GLY A 160 2.15 9.51 8.78
CA GLY A 160 2.75 10.60 8.02
C GLY A 160 2.10 10.83 6.64
N ASN A 161 0.78 10.64 6.54
CA ASN A 161 -0.03 10.70 5.33
C ASN A 161 0.31 9.62 4.27
N ALA A 162 0.85 8.48 4.68
CA ALA A 162 1.16 7.37 3.79
C ALA A 162 -0.09 6.72 3.20
N THR A 163 -1.21 6.64 3.93
CA THR A 163 -2.48 6.13 3.39
C THR A 163 -3.00 7.04 2.27
N HIS A 164 -3.06 8.37 2.48
CA HIS A 164 -3.46 9.28 1.40
C HIS A 164 -2.53 9.17 0.19
N LEU A 165 -1.22 8.96 0.41
CA LEU A 165 -0.24 8.79 -0.66
C LEU A 165 -0.47 7.49 -1.45
N HIS A 166 -0.72 6.39 -0.74
CA HIS A 166 -1.06 5.07 -1.27
C HIS A 166 -2.33 5.12 -2.13
N GLU A 167 -3.42 5.68 -1.60
CA GLU A 167 -4.68 5.86 -2.32
C GLU A 167 -4.51 6.76 -3.56
N SER A 168 -3.71 7.83 -3.45
CA SER A 168 -3.42 8.70 -4.60
C SER A 168 -2.65 7.99 -5.71
N LEU A 169 -1.79 7.01 -5.38
CA LEU A 169 -1.10 6.20 -6.39
C LEU A 169 -2.09 5.33 -7.16
N HIS A 170 -3.07 4.72 -6.48
CA HIS A 170 -4.07 3.87 -7.13
C HIS A 170 -4.83 4.59 -8.25
N LEU A 171 -5.09 5.89 -8.10
CA LEU A 171 -5.71 6.72 -9.13
C LEU A 171 -4.91 6.82 -10.44
N THR A 172 -3.60 6.54 -10.40
CA THR A 172 -2.73 6.61 -11.58
C THR A 172 -2.60 5.27 -12.31
N GLN A 173 -3.11 4.20 -11.72
CA GLN A 173 -2.90 2.85 -12.23
C GLN A 173 -4.03 2.44 -13.20
N PRO A 174 -3.69 1.80 -14.33
CA PRO A 174 -4.64 1.58 -15.43
C PRO A 174 -5.61 0.41 -15.20
N PHE A 175 -5.26 -0.54 -14.32
CA PHE A 175 -6.09 -1.69 -13.97
C PHE A 175 -5.84 -2.05 -12.50
N LEU A 176 -6.82 -2.68 -11.83
CA LEU A 176 -6.78 -2.98 -10.40
C LEU A 176 -6.60 -4.48 -10.13
N GLY A 177 -5.67 -4.81 -9.22
CA GLY A 177 -5.34 -6.15 -8.77
C GLY A 177 -4.25 -6.14 -7.69
N ALA A 178 -3.81 -7.33 -7.26
CA ALA A 178 -2.82 -7.45 -6.17
C ALA A 178 -1.48 -6.75 -6.45
N ALA A 179 -1.08 -6.64 -7.72
CA ALA A 179 0.14 -5.95 -8.14
C ALA A 179 0.09 -4.43 -7.84
N ASN A 180 -1.11 -3.84 -7.85
CA ASN A 180 -1.32 -2.43 -7.53
C ASN A 180 -1.05 -2.13 -6.07
N GLU A 181 -1.56 -2.98 -5.19
CA GLU A 181 -1.32 -2.94 -3.75
C GLU A 181 0.18 -3.09 -3.47
N LEU A 182 0.84 -4.05 -4.14
CA LEU A 182 2.29 -4.24 -4.02
C LEU A 182 3.08 -2.98 -4.43
N GLU A 183 2.73 -2.32 -5.55
CA GLU A 183 3.36 -1.05 -5.96
C GLU A 183 3.16 0.04 -4.89
N ALA A 184 1.95 0.14 -4.34
CA ALA A 184 1.59 1.12 -3.32
C ALA A 184 2.25 0.83 -1.95
N TYR A 185 2.43 -0.44 -1.57
CA TYR A 185 3.26 -0.79 -0.41
C TYR A 185 4.74 -0.53 -0.67
N GLY A 186 5.22 -0.73 -1.90
CA GLY A 186 6.57 -0.33 -2.33
C GLY A 186 6.81 1.17 -2.15
N LEU A 187 5.79 2.00 -2.36
CA LEU A 187 5.83 3.43 -2.06
C LEU A 187 5.89 3.72 -0.55
N ASN A 188 5.13 2.98 0.25
CA ASN A 188 5.12 3.13 1.70
C ASN A 188 6.48 2.78 2.33
N ILE A 189 7.12 1.67 1.93
CA ILE A 189 8.40 1.27 2.53
C ILE A 189 9.53 2.26 2.20
N ARG A 190 9.51 2.89 1.01
CA ARG A 190 10.46 3.96 0.66
C ARG A 190 10.29 5.20 1.51
N SER A 191 9.04 5.44 1.91
CA SER A 191 8.66 6.58 2.72
C SER A 191 9.04 6.41 4.18
N ASP A 192 8.88 5.20 4.72
CA ASP A 192 9.22 4.86 6.09
C ASP A 192 9.53 3.35 6.22
N PRO A 193 10.73 2.96 6.69
CA PRO A 193 11.14 1.56 6.79
C PRO A 193 10.23 0.71 7.69
N ARG A 194 9.49 1.32 8.62
CA ARG A 194 8.56 0.61 9.50
C ARG A 194 7.45 -0.11 8.73
N PHE A 195 7.06 0.40 7.57
CA PHE A 195 6.06 -0.24 6.72
C PHE A 195 6.51 -1.57 6.13
N LEU A 196 7.82 -1.83 6.02
CA LEU A 196 8.33 -3.11 5.56
C LEU A 196 7.96 -4.23 6.52
N MET A 197 7.93 -3.92 7.82
CA MET A 197 7.54 -4.86 8.88
C MET A 197 6.02 -5.09 8.87
N LEU A 198 5.21 -4.03 8.70
CA LEU A 198 3.74 -4.18 8.68
C LEU A 198 3.23 -4.91 7.44
N ASN A 199 3.84 -4.68 6.28
CA ASN A 199 3.40 -5.26 5.00
C ASN A 199 4.26 -6.46 4.58
N PHE A 200 4.90 -7.11 5.54
CA PHE A 200 5.85 -8.20 5.30
C PHE A 200 5.34 -9.32 4.37
N PRO A 201 4.04 -9.69 4.28
CA PRO A 201 3.64 -10.76 3.34
C PRO A 201 3.94 -10.44 1.88
N TYR A 202 4.05 -9.15 1.52
CA TYR A 202 4.42 -8.71 0.18
C TYR A 202 5.93 -8.76 -0.10
N PHE A 203 6.77 -8.78 0.94
CA PHE A 203 8.22 -8.61 0.81
C PHE A 203 9.05 -9.75 1.41
N ALA A 204 8.49 -10.53 2.33
CA ALA A 204 9.24 -11.40 3.24
C ALA A 204 10.18 -12.36 2.51
N ASP A 205 9.70 -13.09 1.50
CA ASP A 205 10.52 -14.08 0.80
C ASP A 205 11.65 -13.42 0.00
N THR A 206 11.37 -12.32 -0.70
CA THR A 206 12.39 -11.56 -1.43
C THR A 206 13.42 -10.94 -0.49
N VAL A 207 12.98 -10.31 0.62
CA VAL A 207 13.88 -9.74 1.62
C VAL A 207 14.77 -10.82 2.25
N THR A 208 14.16 -11.93 2.64
CA THR A 208 14.85 -13.07 3.28
C THR A 208 15.87 -13.71 2.34
N ALA A 209 15.54 -13.85 1.06
CA ALA A 209 16.42 -14.52 0.11
C ALA A 209 17.62 -13.66 -0.33
N PHE A 210 17.47 -12.34 -0.40
CA PHE A 210 18.46 -11.49 -1.08
C PHE A 210 19.08 -10.38 -0.25
N PHE A 211 18.44 -9.95 0.84
CA PHE A 211 18.83 -8.73 1.55
C PHE A 211 19.16 -8.97 3.02
N MET A 212 18.36 -9.81 3.68
CA MET A 212 18.40 -10.01 5.13
C MET A 212 17.88 -11.42 5.48
N PRO A 213 18.72 -12.47 5.42
CA PRO A 213 18.35 -13.84 5.77
C PRO A 213 17.73 -13.99 7.18
N GLU A 214 18.12 -13.12 8.11
CA GLU A 214 17.63 -13.01 9.49
C GLU A 214 16.30 -12.24 9.62
N PHE A 215 15.72 -11.76 8.53
CA PHE A 215 14.48 -10.98 8.54
C PHE A 215 13.30 -11.70 9.24
N PRO A 216 13.10 -13.03 9.09
CA PRO A 216 12.06 -13.74 9.83
C PRO A 216 12.20 -13.59 11.35
N GLU A 217 13.43 -13.65 11.89
CA GLU A 217 13.66 -13.49 13.33
C GLU A 217 13.35 -12.06 13.80
N ILE A 218 13.62 -11.06 12.96
CA ILE A 218 13.25 -9.66 13.22
C ILE A 218 11.73 -9.50 13.25
N LEU A 219 11.01 -10.13 12.33
CA LEU A 219 9.54 -10.13 12.30
C LEU A 219 8.95 -10.83 13.52
N ASP A 220 9.48 -11.99 13.90
CA ASP A 220 9.03 -12.73 15.08
C ASP A 220 9.16 -11.89 16.35
N ARG A 221 10.31 -11.23 16.55
CA ARG A 221 10.50 -10.29 17.67
C ARG A 221 9.53 -9.12 17.62
N PHE A 222 9.30 -8.57 16.43
CA PHE A 222 8.40 -7.42 16.24
C PHE A 222 6.94 -7.74 16.56
N PHE A 223 6.43 -8.88 16.09
CA PHE A 223 5.04 -9.31 16.29
C PHE A 223 4.79 -9.98 17.64
N ALA A 224 5.84 -10.44 18.33
CA ALA A 224 5.75 -10.89 19.72
C ALA A 224 5.50 -9.74 20.71
N ARG A 225 5.65 -8.47 20.29
CA ARG A 225 5.42 -7.31 21.14
C ARG A 225 3.94 -7.21 21.54
N PRO A 226 3.63 -7.00 22.83
CA PRO A 226 2.27 -7.03 23.33
C PRO A 226 1.44 -5.86 22.80
N THR A 227 0.21 -6.15 22.40
CA THR A 227 -0.82 -5.15 22.06
C THR A 227 -1.93 -5.16 23.11
N ARG A 228 -2.65 -4.05 23.21
CA ARG A 228 -3.81 -3.92 24.07
C ARG A 228 -5.08 -4.24 23.30
N GLU A 229 -5.79 -5.29 23.70
CA GLU A 229 -7.07 -5.67 23.08
C GLU A 229 -8.27 -4.88 23.60
N ASP A 230 -8.10 -4.14 24.70
CA ASP A 230 -9.13 -3.26 25.26
C ASP A 230 -9.30 -1.93 24.50
N LEU A 231 -8.41 -1.64 23.55
CA LEU A 231 -8.43 -0.44 22.71
C LEU A 231 -9.11 -0.73 21.36
N ILE A 232 -9.75 0.28 20.77
CA ILE A 232 -10.31 0.20 19.41
C ILE A 232 -9.22 0.38 18.32
N ILE A 233 -7.99 0.69 18.73
CA ILE A 233 -6.84 0.88 17.83
C ILE A 233 -6.41 -0.48 17.24
N PRO A 234 -6.31 -0.63 15.90
CA PRO A 234 -5.81 -1.85 15.27
C PRO A 234 -4.40 -2.24 15.75
N LYS A 235 -4.12 -3.54 15.83
CA LYS A 235 -2.82 -4.07 16.29
C LYS A 235 -1.65 -3.50 15.48
N GLU A 236 -1.83 -3.34 14.18
CA GLU A 236 -0.87 -2.78 13.24
C GLU A 236 -0.50 -1.34 13.60
N VAL A 237 -1.49 -0.52 13.96
CA VAL A 237 -1.28 0.87 14.38
C VAL A 237 -0.57 0.90 15.74
N GLN A 238 -0.96 0.01 16.67
CA GLN A 238 -0.28 -0.11 17.97
C GLN A 238 1.19 -0.46 17.79
N TRP A 239 1.51 -1.50 17.02
CA TRP A 239 2.89 -1.90 16.72
C TRP A 239 3.71 -0.81 16.04
N PHE A 240 3.08 0.02 15.20
CA PHE A 240 3.76 1.15 14.54
C PHE A 240 4.05 2.33 15.47
N LEU A 241 3.26 2.49 16.53
CA LEU A 241 3.45 3.52 17.56
C LEU A 241 4.44 3.10 18.65
N MET A 242 4.61 1.80 18.88
CA MET A 242 5.61 1.29 19.81
C MET A 242 7.02 1.71 19.37
N PRO A 243 7.94 1.98 20.33
CA PRO A 243 9.34 2.23 19.99
C PRO A 243 9.90 1.11 19.12
N PHE A 244 10.65 1.53 18.11
CA PHE A 244 11.42 0.62 17.28
C PHE A 244 12.85 0.64 17.76
N ASP A 245 13.54 -0.48 17.53
CA ASP A 245 14.98 -0.55 17.68
C ASP A 245 15.65 0.27 16.56
N ASP A 246 16.39 1.32 16.94
CA ASP A 246 16.97 2.28 15.99
C ASP A 246 18.00 1.60 15.06
N GLU A 247 18.74 0.60 15.57
CA GLU A 247 19.71 -0.17 14.78
C GLU A 247 19.00 -1.03 13.72
N SER A 248 17.93 -1.72 14.10
CA SER A 248 17.07 -2.47 13.17
C SER A 248 16.46 -1.55 12.12
N LEU A 249 15.98 -0.35 12.49
CA LEU A 249 15.44 0.61 11.53
C LEU A 249 16.49 1.16 10.56
N ALA A 250 17.69 1.45 11.04
CA ALA A 250 18.80 1.88 10.19
C ALA A 250 19.15 0.77 9.19
N THR A 251 19.19 -0.48 9.66
CA THR A 251 19.46 -1.65 8.84
C THR A 251 18.37 -1.86 7.79
N LEU A 252 17.09 -1.84 8.16
CA LEU A 252 15.95 -1.92 7.24
C LEU A 252 16.00 -0.81 6.19
N SER A 253 16.32 0.42 6.60
CA SER A 253 16.44 1.57 5.68
C SER A 253 17.52 1.35 4.63
N ILE A 254 18.67 0.77 5.02
CA ILE A 254 19.76 0.44 4.09
C ILE A 254 19.31 -0.65 3.11
N GLN A 255 18.62 -1.69 3.58
CA GLN A 255 18.15 -2.76 2.71
C GLN A 255 17.07 -2.29 1.73
N ILE A 256 16.12 -1.45 2.17
CA ILE A 256 15.09 -0.86 1.29
C ILE A 256 15.74 -0.04 0.17
N LYS A 257 16.80 0.72 0.45
CA LYS A 257 17.56 1.44 -0.60
C LYS A 257 18.15 0.48 -1.63
N LYS A 258 18.62 -0.70 -1.23
CA LYS A 258 19.11 -1.74 -2.14
C LYS A 258 17.99 -2.43 -2.91
N MET A 259 16.75 -2.41 -2.40
CA MET A 259 15.57 -2.90 -3.10
C MET A 259 15.08 -1.94 -4.19
N GLU A 260 15.58 -0.70 -4.27
CA GLU A 260 15.11 0.29 -5.25
C GLU A 260 15.08 -0.23 -6.71
N PRO A 261 16.09 -0.96 -7.21
CA PRO A 261 16.05 -1.51 -8.57
C PRO A 261 14.90 -2.49 -8.80
N ILE A 262 14.58 -3.34 -7.81
CA ILE A 262 13.48 -4.31 -7.94
C ILE A 262 12.11 -3.63 -7.79
N LEU A 263 11.99 -2.62 -6.94
CA LEU A 263 10.74 -1.87 -6.79
C LEU A 263 10.41 -1.05 -8.06
N LYS A 264 11.43 -0.44 -8.70
CA LYS A 264 11.26 0.21 -10.02
C LYS A 264 10.84 -0.78 -11.10
N GLU A 265 11.39 -2.00 -11.07
CA GLU A 265 10.99 -3.03 -12.02
C GLU A 265 9.54 -3.49 -11.77
N VAL A 266 9.09 -3.60 -10.51
CA VAL A 266 7.67 -3.85 -10.18
C VAL A 266 6.76 -2.78 -10.77
N GLU A 267 7.09 -1.49 -10.57
CA GLU A 267 6.33 -0.36 -11.14
C GLU A 267 6.26 -0.45 -12.67
N ARG A 268 7.41 -0.69 -13.32
CA ARG A 268 7.49 -0.82 -14.78
C ARG A 268 6.63 -1.97 -15.28
N LEU A 269 6.69 -3.14 -14.63
CA LEU A 269 5.94 -4.32 -15.03
C LEU A 269 4.43 -4.12 -14.81
N ASN A 270 4.03 -3.55 -13.69
CA ASN A 270 2.61 -3.29 -13.39
C ASN A 270 2.02 -2.32 -14.42
N ARG A 271 2.79 -1.33 -14.89
CA ARG A 271 2.34 -0.39 -15.93
C ARG A 271 2.38 -0.98 -17.34
N LYS A 272 3.34 -1.87 -17.63
CA LYS A 272 3.50 -2.50 -18.94
C LYS A 272 2.47 -3.62 -19.17
N PHE A 273 2.14 -4.38 -18.12
CA PHE A 273 1.29 -5.57 -18.18
C PHE A 273 0.24 -5.57 -17.06
N PRO A 274 -0.62 -4.53 -16.97
CA PRO A 274 -1.49 -4.34 -15.82
C PRO A 274 -2.55 -5.44 -15.67
N ILE A 275 -3.05 -5.98 -16.78
CA ILE A 275 -4.09 -7.02 -16.78
C ILE A 275 -3.46 -8.37 -16.40
N GLU A 276 -2.32 -8.72 -17.00
CA GLU A 276 -1.62 -9.97 -16.74
C GLU A 276 -1.07 -10.00 -15.31
N ALA A 277 -0.53 -8.87 -14.82
CA ALA A 277 -0.07 -8.77 -13.44
C ALA A 277 -1.22 -8.99 -12.44
N ALA A 278 -2.38 -8.36 -12.68
CA ALA A 278 -3.58 -8.56 -11.86
C ALA A 278 -4.08 -10.02 -11.93
N TYR A 279 -4.16 -10.58 -13.14
CA TYR A 279 -4.61 -11.95 -13.37
C TYR A 279 -3.70 -12.97 -12.69
N LEU A 280 -2.39 -12.92 -12.94
CA LEU A 280 -1.42 -13.85 -12.34
C LEU A 280 -1.40 -13.73 -10.81
N GLY A 281 -1.54 -12.51 -10.29
CA GLY A 281 -1.70 -12.26 -8.87
C GLY A 281 -2.93 -12.97 -8.28
N GLU A 282 -4.07 -12.98 -8.97
CA GLU A 282 -5.28 -13.68 -8.52
C GLU A 282 -5.23 -15.18 -8.76
N GLN A 283 -4.72 -15.62 -9.91
CA GLN A 283 -4.52 -17.02 -10.26
C GLN A 283 -3.65 -17.73 -9.21
N THR A 284 -2.53 -17.10 -8.83
CA THR A 284 -1.60 -17.69 -7.87
C THR A 284 -1.91 -17.34 -6.43
N ARG A 285 -2.66 -16.25 -6.18
CA ARG A 285 -2.83 -15.58 -4.88
C ARG A 285 -1.52 -15.21 -4.19
N ALA A 286 -0.39 -15.25 -4.90
CA ALA A 286 0.90 -14.84 -4.39
C ALA A 286 1.02 -13.32 -4.50
N LEU A 287 0.71 -12.61 -3.42
CA LEU A 287 0.66 -11.14 -3.39
C LEU A 287 2.00 -10.48 -3.75
N SER A 288 3.12 -11.16 -3.49
CA SER A 288 4.47 -10.71 -3.81
C SER A 288 4.94 -11.09 -5.23
N LEU A 289 4.11 -11.76 -6.04
CA LEU A 289 4.57 -12.40 -7.28
C LEU A 289 5.38 -11.47 -8.19
N LEU A 290 4.91 -10.24 -8.39
CA LEU A 290 5.58 -9.30 -9.30
C LEU A 290 6.94 -8.85 -8.74
N LEU A 291 7.04 -8.68 -7.42
CA LEU A 291 8.31 -8.41 -6.73
C LEU A 291 9.26 -9.60 -6.87
N ASP A 292 8.74 -10.81 -6.69
CA ASP A 292 9.55 -12.01 -6.75
C ASP A 292 10.09 -12.24 -8.19
N ILE A 293 9.30 -11.94 -9.22
CA ILE A 293 9.72 -11.96 -10.63
C ILE A 293 10.77 -10.86 -10.91
N ALA A 294 10.55 -9.65 -10.42
CA ALA A 294 11.51 -8.54 -10.56
C ALA A 294 12.85 -8.88 -9.91
N ALA A 295 12.84 -9.45 -8.70
CA ALA A 295 14.03 -9.93 -8.01
C ALA A 295 14.76 -11.01 -8.82
N ALA A 296 14.02 -11.96 -9.42
CA ALA A 296 14.61 -13.02 -10.24
C ALA A 296 15.33 -12.49 -11.51
N LYS A 297 14.92 -11.32 -12.03
CA LYS A 297 15.60 -10.64 -13.14
C LYS A 297 16.81 -9.85 -12.68
N VAL A 298 16.60 -8.98 -11.71
CA VAL A 298 17.56 -7.91 -11.38
C VAL A 298 18.68 -8.40 -10.48
N LEU A 299 18.40 -9.37 -9.60
CA LEU A 299 19.35 -9.82 -8.58
C LEU A 299 20.09 -11.08 -9.03
N SER A 300 21.27 -11.28 -8.43
CA SER A 300 22.00 -12.54 -8.55
C SER A 300 21.27 -13.62 -7.76
N LEU A 301 20.85 -14.68 -8.45
CA LEU A 301 20.13 -15.77 -7.81
C LEU A 301 21.04 -16.59 -6.89
N PRO A 302 20.53 -17.11 -5.75
CA PRO A 302 21.29 -18.00 -4.89
C PRO A 302 21.77 -19.25 -5.66
N ASP A 303 22.96 -19.76 -5.33
CA ASP A 303 23.54 -20.89 -6.06
C ASP A 303 22.75 -22.20 -5.78
N LEU A 304 22.61 -23.02 -6.82
CA LEU A 304 21.92 -24.31 -6.80
C LEU A 304 22.79 -25.43 -7.38
N LYS A 305 24.13 -25.30 -7.32
CA LYS A 305 25.09 -26.27 -7.85
C LYS A 305 24.84 -27.71 -7.36
N GLU A 306 24.43 -27.86 -6.11
CA GLU A 306 24.24 -29.17 -5.46
C GLU A 306 22.91 -29.86 -5.81
N LEU A 307 21.99 -29.19 -6.51
CA LEU A 307 20.61 -29.68 -6.73
C LEU A 307 20.25 -29.86 -8.21
N LYS A 308 21.21 -30.29 -9.03
CA LYS A 308 20.97 -30.46 -10.48
C LYS A 308 19.86 -31.47 -10.79
N SER A 309 19.78 -32.56 -10.04
CA SER A 309 18.76 -33.62 -10.20
C SER A 309 17.37 -33.18 -9.73
N GLU A 310 17.32 -32.55 -8.55
CA GLU A 310 16.11 -32.16 -7.83
C GLU A 310 15.43 -30.98 -8.51
N ARG A 311 16.20 -30.11 -9.20
CA ARG A 311 15.68 -28.90 -9.85
C ARG A 311 14.54 -29.20 -10.83
N LYS A 312 14.65 -30.25 -11.64
CA LYS A 312 13.64 -30.58 -12.64
C LYS A 312 12.31 -30.97 -11.99
N GLU A 313 12.36 -31.78 -10.94
CA GLU A 313 11.15 -32.17 -10.19
C GLU A 313 10.56 -30.99 -9.43
N ALA A 314 11.39 -30.20 -8.76
CA ALA A 314 10.95 -29.01 -8.04
C ALA A 314 10.26 -28.00 -8.98
N PHE A 315 10.83 -27.78 -10.17
CA PHE A 315 10.23 -26.91 -11.19
C PHE A 315 8.91 -27.48 -11.70
N SER A 316 8.80 -28.80 -11.88
CA SER A 316 7.53 -29.44 -12.27
C SER A 316 6.43 -29.23 -11.22
N ILE A 317 6.76 -29.30 -9.93
CA ILE A 317 5.82 -29.06 -8.84
C ILE A 317 5.37 -27.59 -8.84
N LEU A 318 6.32 -26.66 -8.96
CA LEU A 318 6.03 -25.23 -9.04
C LEU A 318 5.17 -24.89 -10.25
N GLU A 319 5.53 -25.43 -11.42
CA GLU A 319 4.76 -25.27 -12.66
C GLU A 319 3.32 -25.75 -12.52
N GLN A 320 3.13 -26.95 -11.95
CA GLN A 320 1.80 -27.50 -11.71
C GLN A 320 0.96 -26.59 -10.81
N GLN A 321 1.55 -26.04 -9.74
CA GLN A 321 0.82 -25.18 -8.80
C GLN A 321 0.50 -23.81 -9.43
N PHE A 322 1.45 -23.21 -10.14
CA PHE A 322 1.28 -21.89 -10.76
C PHE A 322 0.36 -21.90 -11.98
N SER A 323 0.11 -23.07 -12.57
CA SER A 323 -0.80 -23.24 -13.71
C SER A 323 -2.22 -23.66 -13.30
N LYS A 324 -2.53 -23.82 -12.00
CA LYS A 324 -3.90 -24.06 -11.54
C LYS A 324 -4.81 -22.84 -11.76
N LEU A 325 -6.08 -23.09 -12.07
CA LEU A 325 -7.08 -22.07 -12.45
C LEU A 325 -8.31 -22.07 -11.54
N ASP A 326 -8.34 -22.91 -10.51
CA ASP A 326 -9.42 -22.99 -9.54
C ASP A 326 -9.60 -21.68 -8.73
N ASN A 327 -8.55 -20.91 -8.48
CA ASN A 327 -8.67 -19.58 -7.87
C ASN A 327 -9.49 -18.62 -8.77
N THR A 328 -9.22 -18.58 -10.08
CA THR A 328 -9.92 -17.70 -11.04
C THR A 328 -11.27 -18.26 -11.47
N ARG A 329 -11.41 -19.59 -11.61
CA ARG A 329 -12.63 -20.24 -12.12
C ARG A 329 -13.66 -20.56 -11.05
N LEU A 330 -13.22 -20.92 -9.86
CA LEU A 330 -14.07 -21.43 -8.77
C LEU A 330 -14.09 -20.50 -7.55
N GLY A 331 -13.29 -19.41 -7.57
CA GLY A 331 -13.22 -18.45 -6.47
C GLY A 331 -12.46 -18.96 -5.24
N TYR A 332 -11.62 -19.99 -5.40
CA TYR A 332 -10.75 -20.45 -4.33
C TYR A 332 -9.71 -19.37 -3.95
N ARG A 333 -9.17 -19.49 -2.74
CA ARG A 333 -8.20 -18.52 -2.17
C ARG A 333 -6.94 -19.22 -1.70
N VAL A 334 -6.30 -19.98 -2.59
CA VAL A 334 -5.11 -20.76 -2.25
C VAL A 334 -3.84 -20.06 -2.75
N ASP A 335 -2.91 -19.78 -1.83
CA ASP A 335 -1.57 -19.28 -2.16
C ASP A 335 -0.73 -20.41 -2.77
N ARG A 336 -0.56 -20.36 -4.10
CA ARG A 336 0.15 -21.39 -4.88
C ARG A 336 1.64 -21.42 -4.61
N LYS A 337 2.24 -20.28 -4.24
CA LYS A 337 3.63 -20.24 -3.82
C LYS A 337 3.80 -21.04 -2.53
N ARG A 338 3.01 -20.73 -1.50
CA ARG A 338 3.08 -21.45 -0.21
C ARG A 338 2.80 -22.94 -0.37
N GLU A 339 1.77 -23.32 -1.12
CA GLU A 339 1.45 -24.73 -1.37
C GLU A 339 2.61 -25.46 -2.06
N ALA A 340 3.21 -24.85 -3.09
CA ALA A 340 4.36 -25.45 -3.77
C ALA A 340 5.55 -25.62 -2.82
N LEU A 341 5.90 -24.59 -2.04
CA LEU A 341 6.99 -24.66 -1.06
C LEU A 341 6.74 -25.72 0.02
N MET A 342 5.49 -25.90 0.45
CA MET A 342 5.11 -27.01 1.35
C MET A 342 5.34 -28.38 0.70
N ILE A 343 5.00 -28.56 -0.58
CA ILE A 343 5.26 -29.82 -1.28
C ILE A 343 6.77 -30.09 -1.38
N LEU A 344 7.59 -29.08 -1.72
CA LEU A 344 9.05 -29.23 -1.72
C LEU A 344 9.57 -29.66 -0.32
N THR A 345 8.98 -29.12 0.73
CA THR A 345 9.32 -29.47 2.12
C THR A 345 9.01 -30.92 2.45
N TYR A 346 7.77 -31.37 2.20
CA TYR A 346 7.28 -32.64 2.73
C TYR A 346 7.46 -33.81 1.76
N LYS A 347 7.32 -33.58 0.45
CA LYS A 347 7.46 -34.60 -0.58
C LYS A 347 8.92 -34.78 -1.00
N MET A 348 9.61 -33.69 -1.33
CA MET A 348 11.01 -33.74 -1.77
C MET A 348 12.02 -33.71 -0.61
N LYS A 349 11.56 -33.55 0.64
CA LYS A 349 12.39 -33.50 1.85
C LYS A 349 13.42 -32.35 1.87
N ILE A 350 13.18 -31.29 1.10
CA ILE A 350 14.02 -30.08 1.09
C ILE A 350 13.62 -29.22 2.29
N LYS A 351 14.24 -29.48 3.45
CA LYS A 351 13.88 -28.83 4.72
C LYS A 351 14.39 -27.40 4.84
N ASP A 352 15.51 -27.10 4.20
CA ASP A 352 16.12 -25.77 4.25
C ASP A 352 15.26 -24.73 3.49
N PRO A 353 14.73 -23.70 4.16
CA PRO A 353 13.95 -22.66 3.51
C PRO A 353 14.74 -21.86 2.47
N GLN A 354 16.04 -21.63 2.67
CA GLN A 354 16.87 -20.88 1.72
C GLN A 354 17.01 -21.63 0.40
N ILE A 355 17.22 -22.94 0.48
CA ILE A 355 17.24 -23.82 -0.70
C ILE A 355 15.89 -23.81 -1.43
N ARG A 356 14.78 -23.89 -0.70
CA ARG A 356 13.44 -23.85 -1.30
C ARG A 356 13.16 -22.51 -2.00
N LEU A 357 13.53 -21.39 -1.38
CA LEU A 357 13.40 -20.06 -1.99
C LEU A 357 14.31 -19.92 -3.21
N ALA A 358 15.55 -20.42 -3.16
CA ALA A 358 16.44 -20.45 -4.30
C ALA A 358 15.82 -21.21 -5.48
N LEU A 359 15.27 -22.41 -5.26
CA LEU A 359 14.54 -23.17 -6.29
C LEU A 359 13.36 -22.38 -6.86
N TYR A 360 12.60 -21.68 -6.01
CA TYR A 360 11.50 -20.83 -6.44
C TYR A 360 11.95 -19.67 -7.34
N PHE A 361 12.98 -18.91 -6.95
CA PHE A 361 13.46 -17.78 -7.77
C PHE A 361 14.09 -18.24 -9.09
N HIS A 362 14.80 -19.38 -9.11
CA HIS A 362 15.28 -19.98 -10.36
C HIS A 362 14.13 -20.45 -11.25
N PHE A 363 13.05 -20.97 -10.68
CA PHE A 363 11.83 -21.30 -11.43
C PHE A 363 11.19 -20.05 -12.04
N LEU A 364 11.04 -18.96 -11.28
CA LEU A 364 10.51 -17.70 -11.81
C LEU A 364 11.35 -17.17 -12.97
N LYS A 365 12.68 -17.21 -12.83
CA LYS A 365 13.60 -16.84 -13.91
C LYS A 365 13.39 -17.70 -15.15
N HIS A 366 13.28 -19.02 -14.98
CA HIS A 366 13.02 -19.94 -16.09
C HIS A 366 11.67 -19.69 -16.78
N ARG A 367 10.63 -19.37 -16.00
CA ARG A 367 9.27 -19.21 -16.50
C ARG A 367 9.05 -17.88 -17.22
N TYR A 368 9.47 -16.77 -16.60
CA TYR A 368 9.06 -15.42 -16.98
C TYR A 368 10.15 -14.60 -17.70
N ILE A 369 11.40 -15.01 -17.67
CA ILE A 369 12.51 -14.25 -18.26
C ILE A 369 12.93 -14.90 -19.57
N GLY A 370 12.83 -14.14 -20.66
CA GLY A 370 13.21 -14.55 -22.01
C GLY A 370 14.73 -14.69 -22.18
N SER A 371 15.15 -15.30 -23.29
CA SER A 371 16.56 -15.38 -23.66
C SER A 371 17.19 -14.02 -23.96
N ASP A 372 16.37 -13.01 -24.27
CA ASP A 372 16.75 -11.60 -24.41
C ASP A 372 16.92 -10.89 -23.05
N GLY A 373 16.62 -11.57 -21.94
CA GLY A 373 16.68 -11.01 -20.59
C GLY A 373 15.46 -10.19 -20.20
N GLU A 374 14.44 -10.06 -21.08
CA GLU A 374 13.22 -9.33 -20.77
C GLU A 374 12.18 -10.20 -20.06
N ILE A 375 11.34 -9.55 -19.25
CA ILE A 375 10.23 -10.23 -18.58
C ILE A 375 9.01 -10.20 -19.48
N THR A 376 8.39 -11.37 -19.61
CA THR A 376 7.08 -11.55 -20.22
C THR A 376 6.18 -12.24 -19.21
N LEU A 377 5.09 -11.57 -18.79
CA LEU A 377 4.08 -12.14 -17.91
C LEU A 377 3.20 -13.13 -18.68
N LYS A 378 3.74 -14.31 -18.95
CA LYS A 378 3.06 -15.36 -19.73
C LYS A 378 1.81 -15.84 -19.00
N VAL A 379 0.68 -15.78 -19.70
CA VAL A 379 -0.58 -16.39 -19.28
C VAL A 379 -0.85 -17.59 -20.17
N SER A 380 -0.94 -18.79 -19.58
CA SER A 380 -1.04 -20.04 -20.34
C SER A 380 -2.44 -20.29 -20.94
N ASP A 381 -3.49 -19.72 -20.33
CA ASP A 381 -4.88 -19.88 -20.76
C ASP A 381 -5.51 -18.52 -21.06
N GLU A 382 -5.44 -18.09 -22.32
CA GLU A 382 -5.98 -16.79 -22.76
C GLU A 382 -7.50 -16.70 -22.59
N LYS A 383 -8.23 -17.82 -22.67
CA LYS A 383 -9.69 -17.83 -22.46
C LYS A 383 -10.02 -17.56 -21.00
N ASP A 384 -9.23 -18.10 -20.08
CA ASP A 384 -9.38 -17.82 -18.65
C ASP A 384 -9.07 -16.36 -18.33
N LEU A 385 -8.04 -15.78 -18.96
CA LEU A 385 -7.71 -14.36 -18.85
C LEU A 385 -8.87 -13.47 -19.32
N GLN A 386 -9.43 -13.76 -20.51
CA GLN A 386 -10.58 -13.03 -21.05
C GLN A 386 -11.79 -13.12 -20.11
N LYS A 387 -12.06 -14.32 -19.56
CA LYS A 387 -13.14 -14.51 -18.59
C LYS A 387 -12.90 -13.72 -17.31
N PHE A 388 -11.69 -13.70 -16.79
CA PHE A 388 -11.31 -12.89 -15.63
C PHE A 388 -11.56 -11.40 -15.87
N VAL A 389 -11.16 -10.88 -17.04
CA VAL A 389 -11.41 -9.48 -17.41
C VAL A 389 -12.91 -9.19 -17.48
N GLU A 390 -13.70 -10.06 -18.10
CA GLU A 390 -15.15 -9.91 -18.17
C GLU A 390 -15.80 -9.96 -16.78
N GLU A 391 -15.37 -10.86 -15.90
CA GLU A 391 -15.84 -10.91 -14.52
C GLU A 391 -15.55 -9.60 -13.76
N LYS A 392 -14.38 -8.98 -13.97
CA LYS A 392 -14.07 -7.65 -13.41
C LYS A 392 -15.01 -6.57 -13.97
N ARG A 393 -15.33 -6.59 -15.26
CA ARG A 393 -16.29 -5.67 -15.88
C ARG A 393 -17.70 -5.82 -15.31
N VAL A 394 -18.14 -7.06 -15.08
CA VAL A 394 -19.41 -7.37 -14.41
C VAL A 394 -19.43 -6.85 -12.98
N GLN A 395 -18.35 -7.04 -12.22
CA GLN A 395 -18.23 -6.52 -10.86
C GLN A 395 -18.34 -4.99 -10.81
N VAL A 396 -17.62 -4.29 -11.69
CA VAL A 396 -17.70 -2.83 -11.81
C VAL A 396 -19.11 -2.38 -12.17
N THR A 397 -19.74 -3.02 -13.15
CA THR A 397 -21.12 -2.72 -13.57
C THR A 397 -22.12 -2.92 -12.44
N ARG A 398 -21.92 -3.94 -11.59
CA ARG A 398 -22.74 -4.16 -10.39
C ARG A 398 -22.53 -3.05 -9.37
N MET A 399 -21.30 -2.62 -9.12
CA MET A 399 -21.00 -1.53 -8.17
C MET A 399 -21.68 -0.22 -8.58
N MET A 400 -21.70 0.11 -9.88
CA MET A 400 -22.34 1.33 -10.40
C MET A 400 -23.84 1.44 -10.09
N LYS A 401 -24.52 0.30 -9.85
CA LYS A 401 -25.96 0.24 -9.49
C LYS A 401 -26.22 0.62 -8.03
N SER A 402 -25.18 0.72 -7.19
CA SER A 402 -25.36 1.11 -5.80
C SER A 402 -25.91 2.53 -5.68
N LYS A 403 -26.85 2.74 -4.75
CA LYS A 403 -27.37 4.06 -4.41
C LYS A 403 -26.32 4.95 -3.74
N ASN A 404 -25.29 4.34 -3.14
CA ASN A 404 -24.20 5.03 -2.46
C ASN A 404 -23.05 5.42 -3.41
N PHE A 405 -23.13 5.00 -4.67
CA PHE A 405 -22.24 5.45 -5.74
C PHE A 405 -22.59 6.88 -6.13
N THR A 406 -21.58 7.75 -6.15
CA THR A 406 -21.72 9.12 -6.63
C THR A 406 -21.73 9.15 -8.15
N GLU A 407 -22.18 10.27 -8.71
CA GLU A 407 -22.14 10.44 -10.16
C GLU A 407 -20.70 10.52 -10.71
N ILE A 408 -19.77 11.11 -9.96
CA ILE A 408 -18.36 11.18 -10.36
C ILE A 408 -17.75 9.78 -10.43
N GLU A 409 -18.02 8.92 -9.44
CA GLU A 409 -17.56 7.53 -9.46
C GLU A 409 -18.21 6.74 -10.61
N ARG A 410 -19.50 6.93 -10.91
CA ARG A 410 -20.14 6.26 -12.07
C ARG A 410 -19.48 6.66 -13.38
N GLN A 411 -19.13 7.93 -13.54
CA GLN A 411 -18.42 8.41 -14.72
C GLN A 411 -17.00 7.83 -14.81
N GLY A 412 -16.29 7.74 -13.68
CA GLY A 412 -14.99 7.08 -13.59
C GLY A 412 -15.06 5.60 -13.96
N ALA A 413 -16.05 4.89 -13.41
CA ALA A 413 -16.34 3.50 -13.75
C ALA A 413 -16.59 3.30 -15.24
N ALA A 414 -17.43 4.16 -15.83
CA ALA A 414 -17.75 4.11 -17.26
C ALA A 414 -16.51 4.39 -18.14
N ARG A 415 -15.60 5.26 -17.71
CA ARG A 415 -14.31 5.47 -18.40
C ARG A 415 -13.44 4.21 -18.33
N MET A 416 -13.30 3.63 -17.15
CA MET A 416 -12.52 2.40 -16.96
C MET A 416 -13.08 1.25 -17.81
N LEU A 417 -14.40 1.03 -17.80
CA LEU A 417 -15.05 -0.03 -18.60
C LEU A 417 -14.84 0.11 -20.11
N LYS A 418 -14.64 1.35 -20.60
CA LYS A 418 -14.31 1.63 -22.01
C LYS A 418 -12.84 1.44 -22.33
N ALA A 419 -11.97 1.56 -21.33
CA ALA A 419 -10.52 1.42 -21.49
C ALA A 419 -10.05 -0.04 -21.33
N ILE A 420 -10.82 -0.87 -20.61
CA ILE A 420 -10.57 -2.31 -20.52
C ILE A 420 -10.91 -2.95 -21.87
N PRO A 421 -9.99 -3.75 -22.46
CA PRO A 421 -10.18 -4.40 -23.76
C PRO A 421 -11.31 -5.42 -23.79
#